data_AF-A0A6P5EEF9-F1
#
_entry.id   AF-A0A6P5EEF9-F1
#
_cell.length_a   1.000
_cell.length_b   1.000
_cell.length_c   1.000
_cell.angle_alpha   90.00
_cell.angle_beta   90.00
_cell.angle_gamma   90.00
#
_symmetry.space_group_name_H-M   'P 1'
#
loop_
_entity.id
_entity.type
_entity.pdbx_description
1 polymer ?
#
loop_
_entity_poly.entity_id
_entity_poly.type
_entity_poly.pdbx_seq_one_letter_code
_entity_poly.pdbx_strand_id
1 'polypeptide(L)'
;MRSHSNPKSKAEAEAEAEAVHDHDQPLSSCHVDQPAATLNRVHTLLHLCATLLLLRARASSLRSCGGSPLAIFASSLLLLAADAVLAFLWALGQAFRWRPVTRAVYPDRLSKAAVTLPAVDVFVVTADPEKEPAVK
;
A
#
# COMPACT_ATOMS: atom_id res chain seq x y z
N MET A 1 46.60 -10.63 -43.68
CA MET A 1 45.30 -11.30 -43.94
C MET A 1 44.25 -10.67 -43.04
N ARG A 2 43.47 -9.71 -43.56
CA ARG A 2 42.32 -9.14 -42.83
C ARG A 2 41.21 -10.18 -42.89
N SER A 3 40.97 -10.85 -41.76
CA SER A 3 39.77 -11.65 -41.57
C SER A 3 38.58 -10.71 -41.72
N HIS A 4 37.89 -10.79 -42.85
CA HIS A 4 36.62 -10.11 -43.06
C HIS A 4 35.61 -10.77 -42.12
N SER A 5 35.45 -10.21 -40.92
CA SER A 5 34.37 -10.60 -40.01
C SER A 5 33.05 -10.36 -40.72
N ASN A 6 32.33 -11.44 -41.04
CA ASN A 6 31.08 -11.40 -41.76
C ASN A 6 30.02 -10.66 -40.92
N PRO A 7 29.51 -9.49 -41.36
CA PRO A 7 28.57 -8.68 -40.60
C PRO A 7 27.27 -9.44 -40.29
N LYS A 8 26.92 -10.45 -41.11
CA LYS A 8 25.73 -11.29 -40.91
C LYS A 8 25.80 -12.12 -39.62
N SER A 9 26.98 -12.70 -39.34
CA SER A 9 27.18 -13.51 -38.12
C SER A 9 27.17 -12.69 -36.83
N LYS A 10 27.53 -11.40 -36.92
CA LYS A 10 27.51 -10.49 -35.78
C LYS A 10 26.08 -10.05 -35.45
N ALA A 11 25.28 -9.76 -36.49
CA ALA A 11 23.87 -9.40 -36.34
C ALA A 11 23.02 -10.57 -35.81
N GLU A 12 23.32 -11.81 -36.23
CA GLU A 12 22.67 -13.02 -35.72
C GLU A 12 23.01 -13.26 -34.24
N ALA A 13 24.27 -13.05 -33.83
CA ALA A 13 24.68 -13.17 -32.43
C ALA A 13 24.13 -12.06 -31.52
N GLU A 14 24.00 -10.82 -32.03
CA GLU A 14 23.35 -9.72 -31.32
C GLU A 14 21.83 -9.96 -31.19
N ALA A 15 21.18 -10.52 -32.21
CA ALA A 15 19.76 -10.89 -32.17
C ALA A 15 19.48 -12.09 -31.24
N GLU A 16 20.36 -13.10 -31.20
CA GLU A 16 20.27 -14.19 -30.22
C GLU A 16 20.51 -13.68 -28.80
N ALA A 17 21.47 -12.77 -28.58
CA ALA A 17 21.73 -12.19 -27.27
C ALA A 17 20.56 -11.31 -26.78
N GLU A 18 19.91 -10.56 -27.68
CA GLU A 18 18.72 -9.77 -27.37
C GLU A 18 17.50 -10.68 -27.09
N ALA A 19 17.35 -11.78 -27.84
CA ALA A 19 16.29 -12.77 -27.63
C ALA A 19 16.44 -13.56 -26.30
N VAL A 20 17.68 -13.88 -25.91
CA VAL A 20 17.97 -14.52 -24.61
C VAL A 20 17.72 -13.53 -23.46
N HIS A 21 18.00 -12.24 -23.64
CA HIS A 21 17.76 -11.21 -22.62
C HIS A 21 16.27 -10.88 -22.41
N ASP A 22 15.43 -11.01 -23.44
CA ASP A 22 13.99 -10.73 -23.39
C ASP A 22 13.22 -11.81 -22.58
N HIS A 23 13.74 -13.05 -22.53
CA HIS A 23 13.11 -14.16 -21.80
C HIS A 23 13.24 -14.08 -20.26
N ASP A 24 14.23 -13.35 -19.74
CA ASP A 24 14.53 -13.25 -18.31
C ASP A 24 13.92 -12.00 -17.63
N GLN A 25 13.14 -11.19 -18.36
CA GLN A 25 12.55 -9.98 -17.78
C GLN A 25 11.38 -10.28 -16.83
N PRO A 26 11.25 -9.55 -15.71
CA PRO A 26 10.14 -9.77 -14.78
C PRO A 26 8.80 -9.37 -15.40
N LEU A 27 7.80 -10.24 -15.27
CA LEU A 27 6.43 -10.04 -15.73
C LEU A 27 5.63 -9.07 -14.85
N SER A 28 6.05 -8.91 -13.59
CA SER A 28 5.51 -7.92 -12.66
C SER A 28 6.61 -7.39 -11.76
N SER A 29 6.48 -6.14 -11.34
CA SER A 29 7.38 -5.52 -10.38
C SER A 29 6.59 -4.93 -9.20
N CYS A 30 7.27 -4.86 -8.06
CA CYS A 30 6.72 -4.42 -6.79
C CYS A 30 7.71 -3.43 -6.20
N HIS A 31 7.33 -2.16 -6.14
CA HIS A 31 8.19 -1.08 -5.66
C HIS A 31 7.58 -0.44 -4.43
N VAL A 32 8.44 -0.10 -3.47
CA VAL A 32 8.02 0.66 -2.30
C VAL A 32 8.12 2.13 -2.64
N ASP A 33 7.04 2.87 -2.42
CA ASP A 33 7.06 4.32 -2.56
C ASP A 33 7.78 4.92 -1.34
N GLN A 34 9.09 5.09 -1.46
CA GLN A 34 9.96 5.62 -0.40
C GLN A 34 9.60 7.05 0.05
N PRO A 35 9.33 8.03 -0.86
CA PRO A 35 8.94 9.36 -0.42
C PRO A 35 7.58 9.35 0.29
N ALA A 36 6.58 8.62 -0.21
CA ALA A 36 5.30 8.50 0.48
C ALA A 36 5.43 7.80 1.85
N ALA A 37 6.26 6.75 1.93
CA ALA A 37 6.57 6.07 3.20
C ALA A 37 7.20 7.02 4.22
N THR A 38 8.13 7.86 3.78
CA THR A 38 8.82 8.82 4.65
C THR A 38 7.87 9.91 5.14
N LEU A 39 7.06 10.48 4.23
CA LEU A 39 6.04 11.46 4.59
C LEU A 39 5.02 10.89 5.58
N ASN A 40 4.54 9.67 5.35
CA ASN A 40 3.63 9.00 6.26
C ASN A 40 4.26 8.79 7.64
N ARG A 41 5.52 8.37 7.72
CA ARG A 41 6.22 8.23 9.02
C ARG A 41 6.33 9.55 9.77
N VAL A 42 6.72 10.64 9.10
CA VAL A 42 6.80 11.97 9.71
C VAL A 42 5.42 12.41 10.20
N HIS A 43 4.38 12.25 9.38
CA HIS A 43 3.00 12.53 9.75
C HIS A 43 2.56 11.72 10.98
N THR A 44 2.84 10.42 11.02
CA THR A 44 2.52 9.53 12.14
C THR A 44 3.26 9.96 13.41
N LEU A 45 4.54 10.31 13.33
CA LEU A 45 5.31 10.81 14.48
C LEU A 45 4.75 12.13 15.01
N LEU A 46 4.40 13.07 14.12
CA LEU A 46 3.81 14.34 14.51
C LEU A 46 2.45 14.14 15.21
N HIS A 47 1.59 13.31 14.63
CA HIS A 47 0.29 12.97 15.23
C HIS A 47 0.46 12.28 16.57
N LEU A 48 1.38 11.32 16.68
CA LEU A 48 1.68 10.63 17.93
C LEU A 48 2.11 11.63 19.02
N CYS A 49 3.03 12.55 18.70
CA CYS A 49 3.45 13.59 19.63
C CYS A 49 2.28 14.48 20.07
N ALA A 50 1.44 14.92 19.13
CA ALA A 50 0.27 15.74 19.45
C ALA A 50 -0.72 15.01 20.37
N THR A 51 -1.04 13.75 20.05
CA THR A 51 -1.93 12.92 20.85
C THR A 51 -1.36 12.63 22.24
N LEU A 52 -0.05 12.36 22.36
CA LEU A 52 0.60 12.17 23.66
C LEU A 52 0.57 13.43 24.52
N LEU A 53 0.77 14.61 23.93
CA LEU A 53 0.66 15.88 24.63
C LEU A 53 -0.77 16.12 25.13
N LEU A 54 -1.77 15.84 24.29
CA LEU A 54 -3.19 15.94 24.67
C LEU A 54 -3.53 14.98 25.82
N LEU A 55 -3.16 13.70 25.71
CA LEU A 55 -3.39 12.70 26.76
C LEU A 55 -2.69 13.09 28.07
N ARG A 56 -1.45 13.59 28.00
CA ARG A 56 -0.72 14.06 29.17
C ARG A 56 -1.43 15.24 29.84
N ALA A 57 -1.87 16.23 29.05
CA ALA A 57 -2.58 17.39 29.56
C ALA A 57 -3.89 16.98 30.25
N ARG A 58 -4.67 16.08 29.63
CA ARG A 58 -5.90 15.53 30.20
C ARG A 58 -5.64 14.73 31.47
N ALA A 59 -4.58 13.91 31.50
CA ALA A 59 -4.18 13.16 32.69
C ALA A 59 -3.70 14.09 33.83
N SER A 60 -3.04 15.22 33.52
CA SER A 60 -2.74 16.22 34.54
C SER A 60 -3.99 16.88 35.11
N SER A 61 -4.97 17.22 34.26
CA SER A 61 -6.25 17.78 34.73
C SER A 61 -7.02 16.79 35.59
N LEU A 62 -7.00 15.50 35.24
CA LEU A 62 -7.62 14.44 36.06
C LEU A 62 -7.00 14.37 37.46
N ARG A 63 -5.67 14.49 37.57
CA ARG A 63 -4.96 14.53 38.87
C ARG A 63 -5.32 15.78 39.67
N SER A 64 -5.42 16.94 39.02
CA SER A 64 -5.86 18.18 39.68
C SER A 64 -7.31 18.11 40.18
N CYS A 65 -8.14 17.27 39.56
CA CYS A 65 -9.53 17.02 39.96
C CYS A 65 -9.72 15.94 41.04
N GLY A 66 -8.64 15.39 41.62
CA GLY A 66 -8.73 14.29 42.60
C GLY A 66 -9.53 14.59 43.87
N GLY A 67 -9.77 15.87 44.19
CA GLY A 67 -10.65 16.32 45.29
C GLY A 67 -11.96 16.96 44.83
N SER A 68 -12.26 16.94 43.53
CA SER A 68 -13.47 17.55 42.96
C SER A 68 -14.70 16.64 43.13
N PRO A 69 -15.93 17.19 43.02
CA PRO A 69 -17.15 16.39 42.99
C PRO A 69 -17.07 15.23 41.99
N LEU A 70 -17.65 14.08 42.36
CA LEU A 70 -17.58 12.83 41.59
C LEU A 70 -17.96 13.00 40.12
N ALA A 71 -18.95 13.84 39.82
CA ALA A 71 -19.38 14.12 38.45
C ALA A 71 -18.28 14.76 37.59
N ILE A 72 -17.48 15.67 38.16
CA ILE A 72 -16.38 16.35 37.45
C ILE A 72 -15.22 15.38 37.23
N PHE A 73 -14.90 14.58 38.24
CA PHE A 73 -13.88 13.54 38.15
C PHE A 73 -14.26 12.46 37.12
N ALA A 74 -15.49 11.96 37.16
CA ALA A 74 -16.00 10.97 36.21
C ALA A 74 -16.03 11.51 34.78
N SER A 75 -16.49 12.74 34.57
CA SER A 75 -16.47 13.39 33.25
C SER A 75 -15.03 13.51 32.70
N SER A 76 -14.08 13.92 33.55
CA SER A 76 -12.66 14.01 33.17
C SER A 76 -12.06 12.65 32.80
N LEU A 77 -12.45 11.60 33.53
CA LEU A 77 -12.03 10.22 33.25
C LEU A 77 -12.62 9.69 31.93
N LEU A 78 -13.91 9.95 31.67
CA LEU A 78 -14.57 9.55 30.42
C LEU A 78 -13.92 10.23 29.21
N LEU A 79 -13.60 11.52 29.32
CA LEU A 79 -12.90 12.26 28.26
C LEU A 79 -11.51 11.67 27.99
N LEU A 80 -10.75 11.35 29.04
CA LEU A 80 -9.44 10.69 28.90
C LEU A 80 -9.57 9.31 28.25
N ALA A 81 -10.58 8.52 28.63
CA ALA A 81 -10.85 7.21 28.05
C ALA A 81 -11.26 7.31 26.57
N ALA A 82 -12.10 8.28 26.21
CA ALA A 82 -12.50 8.54 24.83
C ALA A 82 -11.30 8.93 23.95
N ASP A 83 -10.44 9.83 24.44
CA ASP A 83 -9.20 10.22 23.76
C ASP A 83 -8.25 9.02 23.56
N ALA A 84 -8.14 8.14 24.57
CA ALA A 84 -7.32 6.92 24.48
C ALA A 84 -7.87 5.90 23.48
N VAL A 85 -9.19 5.68 23.44
CA VAL A 85 -9.83 4.80 22.45
C VAL A 85 -9.64 5.36 21.05
N LEU A 86 -9.85 6.67 20.86
CA LEU A 86 -9.66 7.30 19.55
C LEU A 86 -8.19 7.20 19.09
N ALA A 87 -7.23 7.42 19.99
CA ALA A 87 -5.80 7.24 19.72
C ALA A 87 -5.47 5.79 19.34
N PHE A 88 -6.08 4.81 20.01
CA PHE A 88 -5.89 3.40 19.71
C PHE A 88 -6.45 3.03 18.33
N LEU A 89 -7.67 3.46 18.00
CA LEU A 89 -8.26 3.23 16.68
C LEU A 89 -7.43 3.88 15.56
N TRP A 90 -6.93 5.09 15.80
CA TRP A 90 -6.01 5.75 14.87
C TRP A 90 -4.70 4.96 14.68
N ALA A 91 -4.14 4.41 15.76
CA ALA A 91 -2.93 3.59 15.72
C ALA A 91 -3.11 2.31 14.90
N LEU A 92 -4.26 1.63 15.05
CA LEU A 92 -4.61 0.47 14.22
C LEU A 92 -4.65 0.82 12.74
N GLY A 93 -5.16 2.02 12.40
CA GLY A 93 -5.17 2.52 11.03
C GLY A 93 -3.78 2.84 10.43
N GLN A 94 -2.73 2.99 11.25
CA GLN A 94 -1.39 3.32 10.75
C GLN A 94 -0.69 2.16 10.05
N ALA A 95 -1.11 0.91 10.29
CA ALA A 95 -0.47 -0.28 9.72
C ALA A 95 -0.37 -0.20 8.18
N PHE A 96 -1.42 0.31 7.52
CA PHE A 96 -1.48 0.44 6.06
C PHE A 96 -0.60 1.56 5.49
N ARG A 97 -0.17 2.51 6.32
CA ARG A 97 0.58 3.72 5.88
C ARG A 97 2.10 3.57 6.01
N TRP A 98 2.58 2.53 6.69
CA TRP A 98 4.00 2.37 7.04
C TRP A 98 4.92 2.08 5.85
N ARG A 99 4.39 1.38 4.85
CA ARG A 99 5.12 0.94 3.66
C ARG A 99 4.16 0.83 2.46
N PRO A 100 3.73 1.96 1.87
CA PRO A 100 2.96 1.94 0.64
C PRO A 100 3.74 1.22 -0.47
N VAL A 101 3.07 0.30 -1.15
CA VAL A 101 3.64 -0.51 -2.22
C VAL A 101 2.85 -0.26 -3.49
N THR A 102 3.55 -0.01 -4.59
CA THR A 102 3.01 0.09 -5.94
C THR A 102 3.40 -1.14 -6.73
N ARG A 103 2.44 -1.68 -7.50
CA ARG A 103 2.65 -2.86 -8.36
C ARG A 103 2.50 -2.43 -9.81
N ALA A 104 3.49 -2.78 -10.63
CA ALA A 104 3.40 -2.63 -12.08
C ALA A 104 3.38 -4.02 -12.73
N VAL A 105 2.62 -4.13 -13.81
CA VAL A 105 2.46 -5.36 -14.59
C VAL A 105 2.88 -5.08 -16.03
N TYR A 106 3.54 -6.03 -16.67
CA TYR A 106 4.07 -5.89 -18.02
C TYR A 106 3.45 -6.95 -18.94
N PRO A 107 2.20 -6.76 -19.39
CA PRO A 107 1.49 -7.74 -20.21
C PRO A 107 2.18 -8.01 -21.55
N ASP A 108 2.90 -7.02 -22.12
CA ASP A 108 3.67 -7.19 -23.35
C ASP A 108 4.81 -8.21 -23.22
N ARG A 109 5.31 -8.45 -22.00
CA ARG A 109 6.31 -9.49 -21.71
C ARG A 109 5.67 -10.86 -21.55
N LEU A 110 4.39 -10.91 -21.16
CA LEU A 110 3.64 -12.15 -20.97
C LEU A 110 3.37 -12.83 -22.31
N SER A 111 3.01 -12.08 -23.36
CA SER A 111 2.76 -12.65 -24.70
C SER A 111 3.99 -13.30 -25.32
N LYS A 112 5.20 -12.84 -24.94
CA LYS A 112 6.47 -13.40 -25.39
C LYS A 112 6.92 -14.62 -24.58
N ALA A 113 6.62 -14.62 -23.28
CA ALA A 113 7.07 -15.68 -22.35
C ALA A 113 6.06 -16.82 -22.17
N ALA A 114 4.76 -16.60 -22.42
CA ALA A 114 3.70 -17.57 -22.13
C ALA A 114 3.29 -18.37 -23.37
N VAL A 115 3.64 -19.67 -23.37
CA VAL A 115 3.24 -20.62 -24.42
C VAL A 115 1.78 -21.10 -24.24
N THR A 116 1.27 -21.09 -23.01
CA THR A 116 -0.11 -21.51 -22.68
C THR A 116 -0.66 -20.66 -21.53
N LEU A 117 -1.84 -20.06 -21.74
CA LEU A 117 -2.57 -19.32 -20.71
C LEU A 117 -3.56 -20.25 -19.98
N PRO A 118 -3.74 -20.10 -18.65
CA PRO A 118 -4.74 -20.86 -17.93
C PRO A 118 -6.16 -20.46 -18.37
N ALA A 119 -7.11 -21.41 -18.32
CA ALA A 119 -8.53 -21.11 -18.45
C ALA A 119 -8.99 -20.20 -17.29
N VAL A 120 -9.87 -19.23 -17.58
CA VAL A 120 -10.40 -18.28 -16.60
C VAL A 120 -11.93 -18.31 -16.64
N ASP A 121 -12.54 -18.62 -15.50
CA ASP A 121 -13.98 -18.54 -15.33
C ASP A 121 -14.38 -17.14 -14.85
N VAL A 122 -15.34 -16.51 -15.53
CA VAL A 122 -15.87 -15.18 -15.17
C VAL A 122 -17.29 -15.34 -14.62
N PHE A 123 -17.46 -15.10 -13.33
CA PHE A 123 -18.76 -15.14 -12.68
C PHE A 123 -19.44 -13.77 -12.79
N VAL A 124 -20.62 -13.74 -13.41
CA VAL A 124 -21.49 -12.56 -13.44
C VAL A 124 -22.66 -12.83 -12.51
N VAL A 125 -22.73 -12.07 -11.41
CA VAL A 125 -23.82 -12.17 -10.44
C VAL A 125 -24.64 -10.89 -10.53
N THR A 126 -25.89 -11.02 -10.95
CA THR A 126 -26.89 -9.94 -10.87
C THR A 126 -27.93 -10.34 -9.84
N ALA A 127 -28.24 -9.42 -8.92
CA ALA A 127 -29.13 -9.73 -7.79
C ALA A 127 -30.62 -9.58 -8.17
N ASP A 128 -30.94 -8.65 -9.08
CA ASP A 128 -32.32 -8.32 -9.45
C ASP A 128 -32.35 -7.76 -10.89
N PRO A 129 -32.89 -8.51 -11.87
CA PRO A 129 -32.91 -8.09 -13.26
C PRO A 129 -33.85 -6.90 -13.54
N GLU A 130 -34.80 -6.59 -12.65
CA GLU A 130 -35.70 -5.44 -12.80
C GLU A 130 -35.03 -4.14 -12.33
N LYS A 131 -34.18 -4.20 -11.30
CA LYS A 131 -33.42 -3.04 -10.78
C LYS A 131 -32.11 -2.80 -11.52
N GLU A 132 -31.50 -3.84 -12.04
CA GLU A 132 -30.29 -3.80 -12.87
C GLU A 132 -30.59 -4.36 -14.26
N PRO A 133 -31.49 -3.70 -15.03
CA PRO A 133 -31.89 -4.20 -16.34
C PRO A 133 -30.69 -4.22 -17.28
N ALA A 134 -30.57 -5.31 -18.03
CA ALA A 134 -29.57 -5.42 -19.07
C ALA A 134 -29.76 -4.31 -20.12
N VAL A 135 -28.66 -3.70 -20.53
CA VAL A 135 -28.67 -2.72 -21.63
C VAL A 135 -29.14 -3.43 -22.89
N LYS A 136 -30.13 -2.83 -23.58
CA LYS A 136 -30.64 -3.31 -24.87
C LYS A 136 -29.69 -2.98 -26.00
#